data_AF-A0A4Y7IY84-F1
#
_entry.id   AF-A0A4Y7IY84-F1
#
_cell.length_a   1.000
_cell.length_b   1.000
_cell.length_c   1.000
_cell.angle_alpha   90.00
_cell.angle_beta   90.00
_cell.angle_gamma   90.00
#
_symmetry.space_group_name_H-M   'P 1'
#
loop_
_entity.id
_entity.type
_entity.pdbx_description
1 polymer ?
#
loop_
_entity_poly.entity_id
_entity_poly.type
_entity_poly.pdbx_seq_one_letter_code
_entity_poly.pdbx_strand_id
1 'polypeptide(L)'
;MEDFANQRLDFGKMGFGCQHYRRRCKIRAPCCNEIFDCRHCHNESTSNLKRHSDRHELVRHEVQKVICTVCDTEQQVARVCTNCGVNMGEYFCEICKFYDDDTDKGQFHCNDCGICRVGGRENFFHCLKCGTHSYSETVNVIIM
;
A
#
# COMPACT_ATOMS: atom_id res chain seq x y z
N MET A 1 -30.69 5.35 -0.13
CA MET A 1 -29.92 4.85 1.05
C MET A 1 -28.49 4.47 0.66
N GLU A 2 -28.26 3.84 -0.50
CA GLU A 2 -26.92 3.49 -1.02
C GLU A 2 -25.99 4.71 -1.20
N ASP A 3 -26.54 5.86 -1.59
CA ASP A 3 -25.77 7.08 -1.84
C ASP A 3 -25.07 7.62 -0.57
N PHE A 4 -25.74 7.58 0.59
CA PHE A 4 -25.14 7.99 1.87
C PHE A 4 -24.07 7.01 2.37
N ALA A 5 -24.23 5.70 2.08
CA ALA A 5 -23.24 4.69 2.45
C ALA A 5 -21.96 4.85 1.61
N ASN A 6 -22.10 5.13 0.31
CA ASN A 6 -20.97 5.40 -0.59
C ASN A 6 -20.24 6.70 -0.21
N GLN A 7 -20.96 7.77 0.15
CA GLN A 7 -20.35 9.01 0.64
C GLN A 7 -19.46 8.79 1.88
N ARG A 8 -19.85 7.86 2.75
CA ARG A 8 -19.09 7.55 3.96
C ARG A 8 -17.83 6.74 3.68
N LEU A 9 -17.87 5.81 2.71
CA LEU A 9 -16.69 5.04 2.29
C LEU A 9 -15.62 5.93 1.68
N ASP A 10 -16.03 6.90 0.87
CA ASP A 10 -15.12 7.77 0.11
C ASP A 10 -14.64 9.01 0.89
N PHE A 11 -15.06 9.17 2.15
CA PHE A 11 -14.67 10.32 2.94
C PHE A 11 -13.14 10.40 3.09
N GLY A 12 -12.57 11.53 2.67
CA GLY A 12 -11.13 11.75 2.71
C GLY A 12 -10.34 11.15 1.55
N LYS A 13 -11.01 10.63 0.52
CA LYS A 13 -10.34 10.04 -0.65
C LYS A 13 -9.34 10.99 -1.29
N MET A 14 -8.13 10.47 -1.55
CA MET A 14 -6.98 11.22 -2.07
C MET A 14 -6.46 12.36 -1.17
N GLY A 15 -7.12 12.65 -0.05
CA GLY A 15 -6.77 13.74 0.87
C GLY A 15 -5.69 13.37 1.90
N PHE A 16 -5.35 12.09 2.02
CA PHE A 16 -4.42 11.58 3.02
C PHE A 16 -3.31 10.71 2.41
N GLY A 17 -2.27 10.45 3.20
CA GLY A 17 -1.14 9.59 2.83
C GLY A 17 0.18 10.37 2.82
N CYS A 18 1.09 9.95 1.95
CA CYS A 18 2.43 10.51 1.83
C CYS A 18 2.82 10.64 0.35
N GLN A 19 4.06 11.09 0.08
CA GLN A 19 4.58 11.17 -1.29
C GLN A 19 4.64 9.82 -2.03
N HIS A 20 4.66 8.70 -1.29
CA HIS A 20 4.73 7.36 -1.89
C HIS A 20 3.36 6.84 -2.32
N TYR A 21 2.36 6.95 -1.44
CA TYR A 21 1.03 6.37 -1.62
C TYR A 21 -0.03 7.28 -1.02
N ARG A 22 -1.19 7.37 -1.69
CA ARG A 22 -2.38 8.04 -1.19
C ARG A 22 -3.18 7.02 -0.40
N ARG A 23 -3.50 7.28 0.87
CA ARG A 23 -4.27 6.32 1.68
C ARG A 23 -4.78 6.96 2.95
N ARG A 24 -5.83 6.36 3.52
CA ARG A 24 -6.51 6.88 4.71
C ARG A 24 -6.17 6.07 5.97
N CYS A 25 -4.98 5.46 6.00
CA CYS A 25 -4.44 4.78 7.17
C CYS A 25 -2.92 4.85 7.26
N LYS A 26 -2.41 4.81 8.49
CA LYS A 26 -0.99 4.61 8.85
C LYS A 26 -0.75 3.17 9.28
N ILE A 27 0.49 2.70 9.21
CA ILE A 27 0.88 1.35 9.65
C ILE A 27 1.57 1.42 11.01
N ARG A 28 1.32 0.44 11.87
CA ARG A 28 2.13 0.19 13.05
C ARG A 28 3.23 -0.80 12.68
N ALA A 29 4.47 -0.35 12.67
CA ALA A 29 5.63 -1.14 12.27
C ALA A 29 5.88 -2.26 13.30
N PRO A 30 5.86 -3.55 12.91
CA PRO A 30 6.03 -4.64 13.88
C PRO A 30 7.45 -4.72 14.46
N CYS A 31 8.45 -4.23 13.74
CA CYS A 31 9.86 -4.24 14.14
C CYS A 31 10.20 -3.27 15.28
N CYS A 32 9.59 -2.08 15.31
CA CYS A 32 9.91 -1.03 16.28
C CYS A 32 8.68 -0.47 17.02
N ASN A 33 7.48 -0.93 16.67
CA ASN A 33 6.20 -0.47 17.20
C ASN A 33 5.90 1.03 16.98
N GLU A 34 6.61 1.67 16.07
CA GLU A 34 6.36 3.05 15.66
C GLU A 34 5.29 3.15 14.57
N ILE A 35 4.70 4.32 14.41
CA ILE A 35 3.64 4.58 13.44
C ILE A 35 4.23 5.36 12.26
N PHE A 36 4.00 4.84 11.06
CA PHE A 36 4.42 5.51 9.84
C PHE A 36 3.27 5.60 8.85
N ASP A 37 3.26 6.65 8.03
CA ASP A 37 2.36 6.70 6.89
C ASP A 37 2.61 5.56 5.92
N CYS A 38 3.77 4.90 5.92
CA CYS A 38 4.19 3.99 4.87
C CYS A 38 5.42 3.15 5.19
N ARG A 39 5.58 2.00 4.53
CA ARG A 39 6.82 1.20 4.61
C ARG A 39 8.05 1.97 4.10
N HIS A 40 7.89 2.79 3.05
CA HIS A 40 8.97 3.61 2.51
C HIS A 40 9.32 4.73 3.47
N CYS A 41 8.32 5.43 4.03
CA CYS A 41 8.54 6.42 5.09
C CYS A 41 9.24 5.81 6.32
N HIS A 42 8.86 4.59 6.72
CA HIS A 42 9.57 3.85 7.76
C HIS A 42 11.05 3.61 7.37
N ASN A 43 11.30 2.98 6.21
CA ASN A 43 12.65 2.61 5.80
C ASN A 43 13.57 3.82 5.61
N GLU A 44 13.03 4.95 5.12
CA GLU A 44 13.75 6.23 5.03
C GLU A 44 14.10 6.80 6.41
N SER A 45 13.20 6.66 7.37
CA SER A 45 13.45 7.10 8.75
C SER A 45 14.53 6.24 9.41
N THR A 46 14.46 4.91 9.25
CA THR A 46 15.37 3.96 9.89
C THR A 46 16.74 3.89 9.21
N SER A 47 16.83 4.15 7.89
CA SER A 47 18.12 4.16 7.18
C SER A 47 19.05 5.28 7.65
N ASN A 48 18.48 6.38 8.14
CA ASN A 48 19.21 7.56 8.60
C ASN A 48 19.66 7.47 10.08
N LEU A 49 19.40 6.35 10.75
CA LEU A 49 19.81 6.16 12.14
C LEU A 49 21.34 6.08 12.27
N LYS A 50 21.86 6.77 13.29
CA LYS A 50 23.30 6.89 13.57
C LYS A 50 23.94 5.54 13.90
N ARG A 51 23.22 4.70 14.64
CA ARG A 51 23.69 3.37 15.04
C ARG A 51 23.28 2.38 13.97
N HIS A 52 24.28 1.72 13.37
CA HIS A 52 24.05 0.74 12.31
C HIS A 52 23.21 -0.45 12.79
N SER A 53 23.29 -0.80 14.08
CA SER A 53 22.46 -1.84 14.71
C SER A 53 20.97 -1.53 14.69
N ASP A 54 20.62 -0.25 14.60
CA ASP A 54 19.24 0.21 14.74
C ASP A 54 18.60 0.42 13.34
N ARG A 55 19.38 0.30 12.26
CA ARG A 55 18.90 0.33 10.87
C ARG A 55 18.19 -0.97 10.56
N HIS A 56 16.96 -0.86 10.06
CA HIS A 56 16.15 -2.01 9.70
C HIS A 56 15.09 -1.62 8.68
N GLU A 57 14.57 -2.59 7.94
CA GLU A 57 13.47 -2.38 7.02
C GLU A 57 12.19 -3.04 7.54
N LEU A 58 11.06 -2.46 7.18
CA LEU A 58 9.77 -3.03 7.49
C LEU A 58 9.46 -4.21 6.57
N VAL A 59 9.21 -5.37 7.18
CA VAL A 59 8.68 -6.54 6.48
C VAL A 59 7.17 -6.38 6.30
N ARG A 60 6.76 -6.06 5.06
CA ARG A 60 5.37 -5.68 4.74
C ARG A 60 4.32 -6.72 5.15
N HIS A 61 4.65 -8.01 5.05
CA HIS A 61 3.73 -9.12 5.35
C HIS A 61 3.47 -9.29 6.85
N GLU A 62 4.34 -8.76 7.70
CA GLU A 62 4.24 -8.88 9.16
C GLU A 62 3.33 -7.81 9.78
N VAL A 63 2.96 -6.77 9.03
CA VAL A 63 2.06 -5.71 9.53
C VAL A 63 0.70 -6.32 9.88
N GLN A 64 0.33 -6.21 11.16
CA GLN A 64 -0.97 -6.67 11.67
C GLN A 64 -1.94 -5.53 11.94
N LYS A 65 -1.43 -4.34 12.24
CA LYS A 65 -2.26 -3.22 12.69
C LYS A 65 -2.07 -1.97 11.84
N VAL A 66 -3.18 -1.26 11.67
CA VAL A 66 -3.26 0.03 10.98
C VAL A 66 -4.02 1.02 11.85
N ILE A 67 -3.72 2.31 11.66
CA ILE A 67 -4.39 3.42 12.34
C ILE A 67 -5.12 4.23 11.28
N CYS A 68 -6.44 4.37 11.40
CA CYS A 68 -7.23 5.18 10.48
C CYS A 68 -6.80 6.66 10.59
N THR A 69 -6.49 7.31 9.47
CA THR A 69 -6.07 8.71 9.47
C THR A 69 -7.25 9.68 9.62
N VAL A 70 -8.48 9.20 9.43
CA VAL A 70 -9.70 10.02 9.54
C VAL A 70 -10.16 10.14 10.99
N CYS A 71 -10.05 9.09 11.79
CA CYS A 71 -10.60 9.04 13.15
C CYS A 71 -9.65 8.44 14.20
N ASP A 72 -8.38 8.25 13.85
CA ASP A 72 -7.30 7.77 14.73
C ASP A 72 -7.53 6.40 15.40
N THR A 73 -8.46 5.62 14.89
CA THR A 73 -8.75 4.27 15.41
C THR A 73 -7.65 3.31 14.99
N GLU A 74 -6.96 2.71 15.96
CA GLU A 74 -6.07 1.56 15.76
C GLU A 74 -6.89 0.27 15.66
N GLN A 75 -6.64 -0.51 14.61
CA GLN A 75 -7.37 -1.75 14.33
C GLN A 75 -6.47 -2.78 13.63
N GLN A 76 -6.97 -4.02 13.52
CA GLN A 76 -6.35 -5.02 12.64
C GLN A 76 -6.44 -4.56 11.18
N VAL A 77 -5.49 -5.03 10.37
CA VAL A 77 -5.50 -4.80 8.92
C VAL A 77 -6.86 -5.23 8.37
N ALA A 78 -7.55 -4.27 7.81
CA ALA A 78 -8.80 -4.46 7.07
C ALA A 78 -8.89 -3.36 6.03
N ARG A 79 -9.77 -3.54 5.03
CA ARG A 79 -10.00 -2.51 4.01
C ARG A 79 -10.74 -1.29 4.57
N VAL A 80 -11.70 -1.52 5.46
CA VAL A 80 -12.62 -0.49 5.98
C VAL A 80 -12.33 -0.24 7.45
N CYS A 81 -12.40 1.03 7.86
CA CYS A 81 -12.24 1.38 9.26
C CYS A 81 -13.42 0.85 10.08
N THR A 82 -13.15 0.15 11.19
CA THR A 82 -14.19 -0.47 12.03
C THR A 82 -15.00 0.55 12.83
N ASN A 83 -14.46 1.76 13.02
CA ASN A 83 -15.12 2.82 13.79
C ASN A 83 -15.85 3.81 12.87
N CYS A 84 -15.12 4.50 11.98
CA CYS A 84 -15.72 5.53 11.13
C CYS A 84 -16.30 4.98 9.82
N GLY A 85 -16.00 3.75 9.41
CA GLY A 85 -16.57 3.13 8.21
C GLY A 85 -16.00 3.62 6.88
N VAL A 86 -14.93 4.41 6.88
CA VAL A 86 -14.26 4.83 5.63
C VAL A 86 -13.53 3.65 5.00
N ASN A 87 -13.52 3.57 3.66
CA ASN A 87 -12.54 2.76 2.97
C ASN A 87 -11.16 3.34 3.26
N MET A 88 -10.11 2.53 3.49
CA MET A 88 -8.76 3.04 3.79
C MET A 88 -7.83 3.05 2.56
N GLY A 89 -8.26 2.42 1.47
CA GLY A 89 -7.56 2.38 0.19
C GLY A 89 -8.48 1.90 -0.93
N GLU A 90 -8.53 2.62 -2.05
CA GLU A 90 -9.28 2.18 -3.23
C GLU A 90 -8.77 0.84 -3.75
N TYR A 91 -7.45 0.72 -3.89
CA TYR A 91 -6.76 -0.55 -4.00
C TYR A 91 -6.33 -1.03 -2.60
N PHE A 92 -6.74 -2.24 -2.25
CA PHE A 92 -6.30 -2.92 -1.02
C PHE A 92 -5.83 -4.34 -1.35
N CYS A 93 -4.62 -4.67 -0.89
CA CYS A 93 -4.10 -6.02 -0.94
C CYS A 93 -3.83 -6.53 0.47
N GLU A 94 -4.62 -7.50 0.90
CA GLU A 94 -4.50 -8.11 2.23
C GLU A 94 -3.19 -8.90 2.40
N ILE A 95 -2.70 -9.54 1.36
CA ILE A 95 -1.45 -10.31 1.40
C ILE A 95 -0.26 -9.38 1.64
N CYS A 96 -0.21 -8.27 0.91
CA CYS A 96 0.90 -7.31 1.00
C CYS A 96 0.68 -6.21 2.05
N LYS A 97 -0.48 -6.18 2.71
CA LYS A 97 -0.91 -5.13 3.66
C LYS A 97 -0.81 -3.73 3.02
N PHE A 98 -1.20 -3.65 1.75
CA PHE A 98 -0.97 -2.48 0.90
C PHE A 98 -2.29 -1.75 0.59
N TYR A 99 -2.23 -0.42 0.64
CA TYR A 99 -3.35 0.50 0.46
C TYR A 99 -2.90 1.64 -0.46
N ASP A 100 -3.66 1.92 -1.52
CA ASP A 100 -3.48 3.11 -2.35
C ASP A 100 -4.84 3.59 -2.88
N ASP A 101 -5.13 4.87 -2.76
CA ASP A 101 -6.32 5.52 -3.33
C ASP A 101 -6.11 5.87 -4.81
N ASP A 102 -4.85 6.01 -5.22
CA ASP A 102 -4.46 6.36 -6.58
C ASP A 102 -4.41 5.09 -7.44
N THR A 103 -5.56 4.67 -7.96
CA THR A 103 -5.69 3.43 -8.76
C THR A 103 -5.22 3.57 -10.21
N ASP A 104 -4.92 4.79 -10.66
CA ASP A 104 -4.50 5.06 -12.05
C ASP A 104 -3.14 4.41 -12.34
N LYS A 105 -2.37 4.07 -11.30
CA LYS A 105 -1.14 3.30 -11.40
C LYS A 105 -1.37 1.83 -11.80
N GLY A 106 -2.60 1.34 -11.87
CA GLY A 106 -2.92 -0.02 -12.28
C GLY A 106 -2.28 -1.07 -11.36
N GLN A 107 -2.42 -0.91 -10.04
CA GLN A 107 -1.87 -1.83 -9.06
C GLN A 107 -2.49 -3.22 -9.22
N PHE A 108 -1.67 -4.26 -9.10
CA PHE A 108 -2.16 -5.62 -9.03
C PHE A 108 -1.25 -6.49 -8.16
N HIS A 109 -1.83 -7.49 -7.49
CA HIS A 109 -1.07 -8.50 -6.79
C HIS A 109 -0.62 -9.57 -7.77
N CYS A 110 0.69 -9.79 -7.83
CA CYS A 110 1.27 -10.91 -8.54
C CYS A 110 1.40 -12.10 -7.57
N ASN A 111 0.61 -13.15 -7.81
CA ASN A 111 0.60 -14.36 -6.98
C ASN A 111 1.95 -15.10 -7.05
N ASP A 112 2.56 -15.19 -8.24
CA ASP A 112 3.81 -15.92 -8.44
C ASP A 112 4.99 -15.28 -7.68
N CYS A 113 4.97 -13.95 -7.53
CA CYS A 113 6.00 -13.22 -6.80
C CYS A 113 5.60 -12.87 -5.36
N GLY A 114 4.34 -13.07 -4.97
CA GLY A 114 3.81 -12.69 -3.67
C GLY A 114 3.86 -11.19 -3.34
N ILE A 115 3.91 -10.32 -4.36
CA ILE A 115 4.02 -8.86 -4.19
C ILE A 115 3.12 -8.07 -5.15
N CYS A 116 2.70 -6.88 -4.71
CA CYS A 116 2.02 -5.93 -5.57
C CYS A 116 2.99 -5.28 -6.57
N ARG A 117 2.51 -5.11 -7.80
CA ARG A 117 3.15 -4.39 -8.92
C ARG A 117 2.23 -3.25 -9.38
N VAL A 118 2.75 -2.38 -10.23
CA VAL A 118 2.05 -1.25 -10.86
C VAL A 118 2.19 -1.36 -12.38
N GLY A 119 1.29 -0.75 -13.15
CA GLY A 119 1.31 -0.70 -14.60
C GLY A 119 0.31 -1.62 -15.31
N GLY A 120 -0.67 -2.17 -14.59
CA GLY A 120 -1.71 -3.05 -15.15
C GLY A 120 -1.24 -4.50 -15.30
N ARG A 121 -2.11 -5.47 -14.97
CA ARG A 121 -1.75 -6.90 -14.99
C ARG A 121 -1.42 -7.38 -16.41
N GLU A 122 -2.17 -6.87 -17.38
CA GLU A 122 -2.08 -7.19 -18.80
C GLU A 122 -0.73 -6.82 -19.43
N ASN A 123 0.01 -5.89 -18.81
CA ASN A 123 1.30 -5.43 -19.33
C ASN A 123 2.49 -6.23 -18.78
N PHE A 124 2.25 -7.19 -17.89
CA PHE A 124 3.28 -7.98 -17.22
C PHE A 124 3.14 -9.47 -17.52
N PHE A 125 4.24 -10.10 -17.92
CA PHE A 125 4.34 -11.56 -17.96
C PHE A 125 5.56 -12.06 -17.18
N HIS A 126 5.41 -13.23 -16.58
CA HIS A 126 6.50 -13.93 -15.91
C HIS A 126 7.29 -14.74 -16.92
N CYS A 127 8.59 -14.48 -17.03
CA CYS A 127 9.47 -15.44 -17.65
C CYS A 127 9.80 -16.54 -16.63
N LEU A 128 9.09 -17.67 -16.71
CA LEU A 128 9.32 -18.83 -15.82
C LEU A 128 10.75 -19.39 -15.92
N LYS A 129 11.46 -19.12 -17.03
CA LYS A 129 12.87 -19.52 -17.22
C LYS A 129 13.85 -18.62 -16.48
N CYS A 130 13.56 -17.33 -16.37
CA CYS A 130 14.48 -16.34 -15.78
C CYS A 130 14.09 -15.94 -14.35
N GLY A 131 12.86 -16.24 -13.91
CA GLY A 131 12.33 -15.77 -12.63
C GLY A 131 12.10 -14.26 -12.57
N THR A 132 12.17 -13.56 -13.70
CA THR A 132 12.03 -12.11 -13.82
C THR A 132 10.84 -11.72 -14.70
N HIS A 133 10.35 -10.48 -14.52
CA HIS A 133 9.32 -9.92 -15.38
C HIS A 133 9.93 -9.24 -16.59
N SER A 134 9.25 -9.33 -17.72
CA SER A 134 9.51 -8.52 -18.90
C SER A 134 8.21 -7.83 -19.32
N TYR A 135 8.29 -6.59 -19.80
CA TYR A 135 7.14 -5.87 -20.36
C TYR A 135 6.82 -6.43 -21.74
N SER A 136 5.54 -6.51 -22.12
CA SER A 136 5.18 -6.92 -23.48
C SER A 136 5.67 -5.87 -24.48
N GLU A 137 6.37 -6.31 -25.53
CA GLU A 137 6.95 -5.42 -26.55
C GLU A 137 5.90 -4.64 -27.36
N THR A 138 4.61 -4.92 -27.17
CA THR A 138 3.50 -4.24 -27.86
C THR A 138 3.04 -2.93 -27.23
N VAL A 139 3.53 -2.56 -26.03
CA VAL A 139 3.16 -1.29 -25.34
C VAL A 139 4.29 -0.25 -25.29
N ASN A 140 5.44 -0.54 -25.92
CA ASN A 140 6.64 0.31 -25.91
C ASN A 140 6.67 1.39 -27.00
N VAL A 141 5.55 2.01 -27.31
CA VAL A 141 5.53 3.25 -28.10
C VAL A 141 4.64 4.24 -27.37
N ILE A 142 5.17 5.42 -27.07
CA ILE A 142 4.59 6.51 -26.27
C ILE A 142 4.83 6.35 -24.75
N ILE A 143 6.10 6.40 -24.32
CA ILE A 143 6.56 7.46 -23.41
C ILE A 143 8.03 7.76 -23.77
N MET A 144 8.24 8.78 -24.60
CA MET A 144 9.47 9.58 -24.64
C MET A 144 9.25 10.82 -23.77
#